data_AF-A0A3D4TDA6-F1
#
_entry.id   AF-A0A3D4TDA6-F1
#
_cell.length_a   1.000
_cell.length_b   1.000
_cell.length_c   1.000
_cell.angle_alpha   90.00
_cell.angle_beta   90.00
_cell.angle_gamma   90.00
#
_symmetry.space_group_name_H-M   'P 1'
#
loop_
_entity.id
_entity.type
_entity.pdbx_description
1 polymer ?
#
loop_
_entity_poly.entity_id
_entity_poly.type
_entity_poly.pdbx_seq_one_letter_code
_entity_poly.pdbx_strand_id
1 'polypeptide(L)' 'MKKVLPFLFAAAMIGCKNDGAKSITFDVAGMDTSVHPGDDFFRYANGGWMKQTKIPDDQSGWGSFYTL' A
#
# COMPACT_ATOMS: atom_id res chain seq x y z
N MET A 1 -58.70 -28.79 -4.11
CA MET A 1 -57.64 -29.34 -3.23
C MET A 1 -56.35 -28.62 -3.59
N LYS A 2 -55.93 -27.60 -2.81
CA LYS A 2 -54.79 -27.68 -1.86
C LYS A 2 -53.65 -28.47 -2.50
N LYS A 3 -52.57 -27.83 -2.96
CA LYS A 3 -51.49 -27.38 -2.08
C LYS A 3 -50.69 -26.25 -2.75
N VAL A 4 -50.64 -25.13 -2.03
CA VAL A 4 -49.60 -24.11 -2.11
C VAL A 4 -48.30 -24.79 -1.64
N LEU A 5 -47.20 -24.69 -2.38
CA LEU A 5 -45.89 -25.11 -1.91
C LEU A 5 -44.92 -23.92 -2.00
N PRO A 6 -44.17 -23.62 -0.92
CA PRO A 6 -43.91 -22.26 -0.50
C PRO A 6 -42.59 -21.72 -1.06
N PHE A 7 -42.51 -20.39 -1.04
CA PHE A 7 -41.28 -19.61 -0.90
C PHE A 7 -40.16 -20.42 -0.23
N LEU A 8 -39.19 -20.88 -1.02
CA LEU A 8 -37.88 -21.21 -0.49
C LEU A 8 -37.05 -19.94 -0.57
N PHE A 9 -37.00 -19.32 0.59
CA PHE A 9 -36.21 -18.17 0.97
C PHE A 9 -34.73 -18.49 0.70
N ALA A 10 -34.22 -18.12 -0.48
CA ALA A 10 -32.79 -18.10 -0.72
C ALA A 10 -32.23 -16.93 0.09
N ALA A 11 -31.81 -17.21 1.33
CA ALA A 11 -30.99 -16.29 2.10
C ALA A 11 -29.70 -16.06 1.30
N ALA A 12 -29.63 -14.91 0.61
CA ALA A 12 -28.39 -14.42 0.06
C ALA A 12 -27.44 -14.23 1.25
N MET A 13 -26.44 -15.10 1.34
CA MET A 13 -25.30 -14.91 2.21
C MET A 13 -24.65 -13.60 1.76
N ILE A 14 -24.99 -12.50 2.46
CA ILE A 14 -24.23 -11.27 2.42
C ILE A 14 -22.90 -11.64 3.08
N GLY A 15 -22.00 -12.20 2.28
CA GLY A 15 -20.62 -12.36 2.67
C GLY A 15 -20.10 -10.97 3.01
N CYS A 16 -19.42 -10.85 4.15
CA CYS A 16 -18.62 -9.67 4.44
C CYS A 16 -17.71 -9.44 3.23
N LYS A 17 -17.93 -8.35 2.50
CA LYS A 17 -16.85 -7.75 1.72
C LYS A 17 -15.82 -7.35 2.76
N ASN A 18 -14.75 -8.15 2.87
CA ASN A 18 -13.51 -7.64 3.40
C ASN A 18 -13.07 -6.58 2.40
N ASP A 19 -13.55 -5.35 2.58
CA ASP A 19 -12.96 -4.20 1.92
C ASP A 19 -11.48 -4.29 2.26
N GLY A 20 -10.67 -4.65 1.26
CA GLY A 20 -9.30 -5.06 1.44
C GLY A 20 -8.61 -4.03 2.32
N ALA A 21 -8.36 -4.41 3.58
CA ALA A 21 -7.71 -3.53 4.52
C ALA A 21 -6.42 -3.09 3.81
N LYS A 22 -6.29 -1.78 3.56
CA LYS A 22 -5.09 -1.23 2.93
C LYS A 22 -3.93 -1.65 3.82
N SER A 23 -3.20 -2.67 3.39
CA SER A 23 -2.05 -3.15 4.14
C SER A 23 -1.09 -1.99 4.23
N ILE A 24 -0.80 -1.53 5.46
CA ILE A 24 0.24 -0.55 5.68
C ILE A 24 1.56 -1.28 5.47
N THR A 25 1.97 -1.34 4.21
CA THR A 25 3.26 -1.91 3.79
C THR A 25 4.24 -0.77 3.61
N PHE A 26 5.45 -0.96 4.13
CA PHE A 26 6.56 -0.07 3.84
C PHE A 26 7.03 -0.28 2.40
N ASP A 27 7.40 0.80 1.73
CA ASP A 27 8.10 0.71 0.45
C ASP A 27 9.55 0.29 0.70
N VAL A 28 9.83 -0.99 0.49
CA VAL A 28 11.19 -1.54 0.61
C VAL A 28 12.00 -1.41 -0.68
N ALA A 29 11.39 -1.01 -1.80
CA ALA A 29 12.08 -0.87 -3.08
C ALA A 29 13.02 0.34 -3.09
N GLY A 30 12.71 1.38 -2.31
CA GLY A 30 13.54 2.58 -2.15
C GLY A 30 14.77 2.41 -1.24
N MET A 31 14.93 1.26 -0.58
CA MET A 31 16.00 1.01 0.39
C MET A 31 17.34 0.66 -0.28
N ASP A 32 18.44 0.92 0.42
CA ASP A 32 19.81 0.52 0.04
C ASP A 32 20.39 -0.43 1.09
N THR A 33 20.10 -1.72 0.95
CA THR A 33 20.44 -2.74 1.95
C THR A 33 21.94 -3.09 2.00
N SER A 34 22.77 -2.48 1.14
CA SER A 34 24.22 -2.59 1.29
C SER A 34 24.80 -1.70 2.40
N VAL A 35 24.01 -0.76 2.93
CA VAL A 35 24.39 0.10 4.06
C VAL A 35 23.88 -0.53 5.35
N HIS A 36 24.74 -0.73 6.35
CA HIS A 36 24.24 -1.17 7.65
C HIS A 36 23.40 -0.06 8.28
N PRO A 37 22.21 -0.36 8.83
CA PRO A 37 21.30 0.65 9.36
C PRO A 37 21.88 1.41 10.57
N GLY A 38 22.83 0.81 11.30
CA GLY A 38 23.50 1.46 12.43
C GLY A 38 24.57 2.49 12.02
N ASP A 39 25.08 2.39 10.78
CA ASP A 39 26.11 3.31 10.27
C ASP A 39 25.45 4.57 9.68
N ASP A 40 24.41 4.39 8.87
CA ASP A 40 23.63 5.48 8.28
C ASP A 40 22.21 5.00 7.94
N PHE A 41 21.27 5.25 8.85
CA PHE A 41 19.89 4.83 8.67
C PHE A 41 19.19 5.58 7.53
N PHE A 42 19.54 6.84 7.27
CA PHE A 42 18.91 7.62 6.20
C PHE A 42 19.25 7.02 4.83
N ARG A 43 20.52 6.65 4.61
CA ARG A 43 20.95 5.96 3.39
C ARG A 43 20.42 4.54 3.31
N TYR A 44 20.39 3.80 4.41
CA TYR A 44 19.77 2.46 4.41
C TYR A 44 18.30 2.52 3.98
N ALA A 45 17.51 3.42 4.56
CA ALA A 45 16.08 3.50 4.31
C ALA A 45 15.73 4.11 2.94
N ASN A 46 16.50 5.09 2.46
CA ASN A 46 16.14 5.88 1.27
C ASN A 46 17.17 5.81 0.13
N GLY A 47 18.28 5.07 0.28
CA GLY A 47 19.42 5.17 -0.62
C GLY A 47 19.13 4.69 -2.04
N GLY A 48 18.22 3.73 -2.22
CA GLY A 48 17.73 3.30 -3.54
C GLY A 48 16.98 4.43 -4.23
N TRP A 49 16.05 5.08 -3.52
CA TRP A 49 15.31 6.25 -4.01
C TRP A 49 16.26 7.41 -4.35
N MET A 50 17.19 7.73 -3.45
CA MET A 50 18.18 8.80 -3.64
C MET A 50 19.05 8.60 -4.89
N LYS A 51 19.35 7.36 -5.28
CA LYS A 51 20.14 7.04 -6.47
C LYS A 51 19.34 7.22 -7.78
N GLN A 52 18.02 7.04 -7.73
CA GLN A 52 17.17 6.95 -8.92
C GLN A 52 16.37 8.23 -9.16
N THR A 53 16.01 8.95 -8.10
CA THR A 53 15.10 10.09 -8.18
C THR A 53 15.84 11.38 -8.44
N LYS A 54 15.32 12.16 -9.39
CA LYS A 54 15.78 13.52 -9.70
C LYS A 54 14.78 14.52 -9.15
N ILE A 55 15.28 15.65 -8.68
CA ILE A 55 14.44 16.81 -8.37
C ILE A 55 13.98 17.41 -9.71
N PRO A 56 12.66 17.62 -9.92
CA PRO A 56 12.17 18.32 -11.11
C PRO A 56 12.78 19.73 -11.23
N ASP A 57 13.05 20.17 -12.45
CA ASP A 57 13.77 21.43 -12.72
C ASP A 57 13.05 22.69 -12.20
N ASP A 58 11.73 22.59 -11.96
CA ASP A 58 10.87 23.65 -11.44
C ASP A 58 10.68 23.59 -9.91
N GLN A 59 11.35 22.67 -9.21
CA GLN A 59 11.20 22.49 -7.77
C GLN A 59 12.51 22.76 -7.02
N SER A 60 12.39 23.37 -5.84
CA SER A 60 13.52 23.57 -4.93
C SER A 60 13.86 22.32 -4.09
N GLY A 61 12.97 21.33 -4.08
CA GLY A 61 13.13 20.08 -3.35
C GLY A 61 12.16 19.02 -3.85
N TRP A 62 12.43 17.76 -3.54
CA TRP A 62 11.58 16.64 -3.90
C TRP A 62 11.67 15.52 -2.86
N GLY A 63 10.60 14.75 -2.72
CA GLY A 63 10.50 13.68 -1.73
C GLY A 63 9.10 13.55 -1.17
N SER A 64 8.95 12.75 -0.12
CA SER A 64 7.65 12.43 0.48
C SER A 64 6.81 13.66 0.83
N PHE A 65 7.41 14.72 1.39
CA PHE A 65 6.67 15.95 1.70
C PHE A 65 6.06 16.68 0.49
N TYR A 66 6.56 16.41 -0.72
CA TYR A 66 6.07 17.02 -1.97
C TYR A 66 5.12 16.09 -2.76
N THR A 67 5.17 14.78 -2.53
CA THR A 67 4.48 13.77 -3.37
C THR A 67 3.31 13.05 -2.68
N LEU A 68 2.96 13.43 -1.45
CA LEU A 68 1.86 12.84 -0.68
C LEU A 68 0.48 13.27 -1.18
#